data_AF-A0A3M1NB17-F1
#
_entry.id   AF-A0A3M1NB17-F1
#
_cell.length_a   1.000
_cell.length_b   1.000
_cell.length_c   1.000
_cell.angle_alpha   90.00
_cell.angle_beta   90.00
_cell.angle_gamma   90.00
#
_symmetry.space_group_name_H-M   'P 1'
#
loop_
_entity.id
_entity.type
_entity.pdbx_description
1 polymer ?
#
loop_
_entity_poly.entity_id
_entity_poly.type
_entity_poly.pdbx_seq_one_letter_code
_entity_poly.pdbx_strand_id
1 'polypeptide(L)'
;MPVPYCHICESRPEEKARFGTSGLAEGDYCPICYRPFCRHHSGVVRWRWRSSRQLASARICIECKRAYLHRHWDSANRDWIS
;
A
#
# COMPACT_ATOMS: atom_id res chain seq x y z
N MET A 1 0.57 -5.68 10.06
CA MET A 1 1.09 -6.99 10.53
C MET A 1 2.57 -7.02 10.19
N PRO A 2 3.45 -7.60 11.03
CA PRO A 2 4.85 -7.72 10.64
C PRO A 2 4.99 -8.51 9.33
N VAL A 3 5.80 -8.03 8.39
CA VAL A 3 6.08 -8.71 7.12
C VAL A 3 7.51 -9.22 7.07
N PRO A 4 7.78 -10.36 6.42
CA PRO A 4 9.12 -10.95 6.41
C PRO A 4 10.13 -10.16 5.56
N TYR A 5 9.66 -9.44 4.54
CA TYR A 5 10.49 -8.60 3.67
C TYR A 5 9.62 -7.51 3.01
N CYS A 6 10.28 -6.54 2.37
CA CYS A 6 9.61 -5.54 1.54
C CYS A 6 10.00 -5.76 0.07
N HIS A 7 9.02 -6.00 -0.81
CA HIS A 7 9.32 -6.23 -2.23
C HIS A 7 10.02 -5.04 -2.89
N ILE A 8 9.84 -3.82 -2.39
CA ILE A 8 10.45 -2.61 -2.92
C ILE A 8 11.91 -2.51 -2.47
N CYS A 9 12.21 -2.78 -1.19
CA CYS A 9 13.61 -2.92 -0.74
C CYS A 9 14.33 -4.00 -1.56
N GLU A 10 13.72 -5.17 -1.74
CA GLU A 10 14.35 -6.27 -2.49
C GLU A 10 14.57 -5.93 -3.97
N SER A 11 13.71 -5.09 -4.57
CA SER A 11 13.85 -4.67 -5.96
C SER A 11 14.80 -3.48 -6.15
N ARG A 12 15.18 -2.78 -5.07
CA ARG A 12 15.94 -1.52 -5.12
C ARG A 12 17.08 -1.53 -4.09
N PRO A 13 18.32 -1.83 -4.49
CA PRO A 13 19.47 -1.92 -3.59
C PRO A 13 19.67 -0.66 -2.72
N GLU A 14 19.39 0.52 -3.26
CA GLU A 14 19.48 1.80 -2.56
C GLU A 14 18.46 1.93 -1.42
N GLU A 15 17.23 1.47 -1.62
CA GLU A 15 16.18 1.45 -0.60
C GLU A 15 16.51 0.44 0.50
N LYS A 16 17.04 -0.73 0.12
CA LYS A 16 17.51 -1.76 1.05
C LYS A 16 18.69 -1.28 1.88
N ALA A 17 19.64 -0.55 1.30
CA ALA A 17 20.75 0.02 2.05
C ALA A 17 20.28 1.09 3.04
N ARG A 18 19.31 1.91 2.65
CA ARG A 18 18.80 3.01 3.49
C ARG A 18 17.90 2.54 4.64
N PHE A 19 16.98 1.62 4.35
CA PHE A 19 15.95 1.22 5.31
C PHE A 19 16.18 -0.20 5.85
N GLY A 20 16.85 -1.08 5.11
CA GLY A 20 17.11 -2.45 5.53
C GLY A 20 15.83 -3.17 5.98
N THR A 21 15.86 -3.71 7.20
CA THR A 21 14.72 -4.34 7.88
C THR A 21 13.87 -3.36 8.69
N SER A 22 14.22 -2.07 8.69
CA SER A 22 13.46 -1.02 9.38
C SER A 22 12.05 -0.94 8.81
N GLY A 23 11.06 -0.94 9.71
CA GLY A 23 9.65 -0.82 9.35
C GLY A 23 8.99 -2.12 8.86
N LEU A 24 9.68 -3.27 8.87
CA LEU A 24 9.05 -4.57 8.58
C LEU A 24 8.02 -4.96 9.65
N ALA A 25 8.29 -4.65 10.93
CA ALA A 25 7.37 -4.93 12.03
C ALA A 25 6.01 -4.20 11.89
N GLU A 26 6.03 -3.04 11.25
CA GLU A 26 4.87 -2.19 10.98
C GLU A 26 4.43 -2.23 9.51
N GLY A 27 4.92 -3.22 8.76
CA GLY A 27 4.57 -3.43 7.37
C GLY A 27 3.15 -3.95 7.17
N ASP A 28 2.81 -4.19 5.91
CA ASP A 28 1.55 -4.83 5.54
C ASP A 28 1.61 -5.46 4.14
N TYR A 29 0.55 -6.16 3.77
CA TYR A 29 0.35 -6.67 2.41
C TYR A 29 -0.52 -5.71 1.60
N CYS A 30 -0.08 -5.39 0.37
CA CYS A 30 -0.83 -4.47 -0.47
C CYS A 30 -2.12 -5.14 -0.94
N PRO A 31 -3.31 -4.58 -0.68
CA PRO A 31 -4.57 -5.19 -1.12
C PRO A 31 -4.75 -5.17 -2.65
N ILE A 32 -3.90 -4.45 -3.38
CA ILE A 32 -3.97 -4.29 -4.84
C ILE A 32 -3.12 -5.34 -5.55
N CYS A 33 -1.86 -5.48 -5.15
CA CYS A 33 -0.89 -6.39 -5.80
C CYS A 33 -0.49 -7.59 -4.92
N TYR A 34 -1.01 -7.66 -3.69
CA TYR A 34 -0.78 -8.73 -2.72
C TYR A 34 0.68 -8.96 -2.31
N ARG A 35 1.58 -8.01 -2.62
CA ARG A 35 2.99 -8.07 -2.21
C ARG A 35 3.23 -7.41 -0.86
N PRO A 36 4.17 -7.92 -0.04
CA PRO A 36 4.50 -7.34 1.27
C PRO A 36 5.33 -6.07 1.12
N PHE A 37 5.06 -5.05 1.93
CA PHE A 37 5.80 -3.79 1.96
C PHE A 37 6.09 -3.34 3.40
N CYS A 38 7.22 -2.68 3.64
CA CYS A 38 7.54 -2.09 4.94
C CYS A 38 6.83 -0.74 5.14
N ARG A 39 6.75 -0.25 6.38
CA ARG A 39 6.14 1.05 6.71
C ARG A 39 6.66 2.21 5.84
N HIS A 40 7.94 2.21 5.50
CA HIS A 40 8.58 3.28 4.70
C HIS A 40 8.13 3.29 3.24
N HIS A 41 7.80 2.12 2.67
CA HIS A 41 7.31 1.98 1.29
C HIS A 41 5.79 1.87 1.21
N SER A 42 5.10 2.55 2.13
CA SER A 42 3.66 2.56 2.23
C SER A 42 3.06 3.92 1.92
N GLY A 43 1.81 3.93 1.48
CA GLY A 43 1.00 5.13 1.33
C GLY A 43 -0.42 4.85 1.79
N VAL A 44 -1.05 5.83 2.44
CA VAL A 44 -2.48 5.76 2.74
C VAL A 44 -3.26 6.30 1.56
N VAL A 45 -4.30 5.57 1.17
CA VAL A 45 -5.30 6.00 0.19
C VAL A 45 -6.67 6.01 0.86
N ARG A 46 -7.55 6.88 0.37
CA ARG A 46 -8.88 7.09 0.94
C ARG A 46 -9.94 7.00 -0.15
N TRP A 47 -11.05 6.40 0.21
CA TRP A 47 -12.22 6.31 -0.65
C TRP A 47 -13.50 6.48 0.16
N ARG A 48 -14.59 6.63 -0.57
CA ARG A 48 -15.93 6.58 -0.04
C ARG A 48 -16.64 5.35 -0.60
N TRP A 49 -17.39 4.64 0.23
CA TRP A 49 -18.28 3.57 -0.24
C TRP A 49 -19.48 4.18 -0.97
N ARG A 50 -19.77 3.70 -2.19
CA ARG A 50 -20.86 4.25 -3.01
C ARG A 50 -22.24 4.08 -2.34
N SER A 51 -22.47 2.93 -1.70
CA SER A 51 -23.74 2.59 -1.05
C SER A 51 -23.99 3.38 0.24
N SER A 52 -23.03 3.37 1.18
CA SER A 52 -23.19 3.97 2.51
C SER A 52 -22.66 5.39 2.63
N ARG A 53 -21.94 5.88 1.61
CA ARG A 53 -21.20 7.15 1.62
C ARG A 53 -20.17 7.27 2.75
N GLN A 54 -19.85 6.18 3.44
CA GLN A 54 -18.85 6.15 4.52
C GLN A 54 -17.43 6.28 3.96
N LEU A 55 -16.59 7.01 4.69
CA LEU A 55 -15.17 7.12 4.38
C LEU A 55 -14.42 5.91 4.92
N ALA A 56 -13.53 5.38 4.08
CA ALA A 56 -12.62 4.31 4.46
C ALA A 56 -11.21 4.64 3.94
N SER A 57 -10.23 3.95 4.53
CA SER A 57 -8.84 4.09 4.15
C SER A 57 -8.13 2.76 4.24
N ALA A 58 -7.08 2.61 3.42
CA ALA A 58 -6.17 1.48 3.50
C ALA A 58 -4.75 1.98 3.29
N ARG A 59 -3.82 1.25 3.91
CA ARG A 59 -2.40 1.37 3.62
C ARG A 59 -2.06 0.43 2.46
N ILE A 60 -1.43 0.97 1.42
CA ILE A 60 -1.03 0.25 0.21
C ILE A 60 0.46 0.47 -0.06
N CYS A 61 1.08 -0.33 -0.92
CA CYS A 61 2.47 -0.07 -1.30
C CYS A 61 2.59 1.21 -2.15
N ILE A 62 3.71 1.90 -2.02
CA ILE A 62 3.93 3.20 -2.67
C ILE A 62 3.93 3.11 -4.20
N GLU A 63 4.31 1.96 -4.78
CA GLU A 63 4.27 1.74 -6.23
C GLU A 63 2.83 1.68 -6.76
N CYS A 64 1.94 0.91 -6.12
CA CYS A 64 0.51 0.88 -6.48
C CYS A 64 -0.17 2.24 -6.27
N LYS A 65 0.29 3.02 -5.28
CA LYS A 65 -0.18 4.39 -5.09
C LYS A 65 0.25 5.29 -6.26
N ARG A 66 1.54 5.30 -6.60
CA ARG A 66 2.11 6.13 -7.68
C ARG A 66 1.54 5.81 -9.05
N ALA A 67 1.30 4.52 -9.32
CA ALA A 67 0.69 4.07 -10.57
C ALA A 67 -0.85 4.20 -10.58
N TYR A 68 -1.46 4.76 -9.54
CA TYR A 68 -2.92 4.89 -9.39
C TYR A 68 -3.73 3.59 -9.48
N LEU A 69 -3.08 2.42 -9.34
CA LEU A 69 -3.71 1.10 -9.47
C LEU A 69 -4.81 0.85 -8.43
N HIS A 70 -4.73 1.51 -7.27
CA HIS A 70 -5.75 1.43 -6.23
C HIS A 70 -7.15 1.78 -6.75
N ARG A 71 -7.25 2.66 -7.77
CA ARG A 71 -8.53 3.05 -8.36
C ARG A 71 -9.27 1.91 -9.06
N HIS A 72 -8.57 0.84 -9.43
CA HIS A 72 -9.13 -0.29 -10.17
C HIS A 72 -9.52 -1.50 -9.30
N TRP A 73 -9.02 -1.61 -8.07
CA TRP A 73 -9.24 -2.80 -7.22
C TRP A 73 -10.72 -3.06 -6.89
N ASP A 74 -11.54 -2.00 -6.86
CA ASP A 74 -12.97 -2.12 -6.55
C ASP A 74 -13.75 -0.89 -7.07
N SER A 75 -13.66 -0.65 -8.37
CA SER A 75 -14.26 0.54 -9.02
C SER A 75 -15.80 0.57 -8.93
N ALA A 76 -16.43 -0.60 -8.82
CA ALA A 76 -17.88 -0.75 -8.75
C ALA A 76 -18.45 -0.32 -7.40
N ASN A 77 -17.71 -0.49 -6.29
CA ASN A 77 -18.21 -0.22 -4.95
C ASN A 77 -17.59 1.02 -4.29
N ARG A 78 -16.49 1.55 -4.85
CA ARG A 78 -15.71 2.65 -4.23
C ARG A 78 -15.56 3.87 -5.12
N ASP A 79 -15.64 5.03 -4.50
CA ASP A 79 -15.29 6.34 -5.06
C ASP A 79 -13.99 6.84 -4.41
N TRP A 80 -12.90 6.83 -5.16
CA TRP A 80 -11.58 7.23 -4.65
C TRP A 80 -11.43 8.74 -4.50
N ILE A 81 -10.86 9.19 -3.39
CA ILE A 81 -10.69 10.61 -3.03
C ILE A 81 -9.21 11.03 -3.08
N SER A 82 -8.28 10.16 -2.70
CA SER A 82 -6.83 10.46 -2.65
C SER A 82 -5.95 9.23 -2.85
#